data_AF-A0A6S7LMS0-F1
#
_entry.id   AF-A0A6S7LMS0-F1
#
_cell.length_a   1.000
_cell.length_b   1.000
_cell.length_c   1.000
_cell.angle_alpha   90.00
_cell.angle_beta   90.00
_cell.angle_gamma   90.00
#
_symmetry.space_group_name_H-M   'P 1'
#
loop_
_entity.id
_entity.type
_entity.pdbx_description
1 polymer ?
#
loop_
_entity_poly.entity_id
_entity_poly.type
_entity_poly.pdbx_seq_one_letter_code
_entity_poly.pdbx_strand_id
1 'polypeptide(L)'
;MTPIQKPITDYAAFFPMFYKSRELAKQANMAYTHITLDVGAAIKAYHVIWNNSQAWSDIIIHLGDFHAMIAFFDVSGCLVSGSGFKDILFQSGLCSSESIAGLLSGKHYNRNWLLHEAFSEALERLFEEQYIPEVPKMLVKFAESPPGTVDVEDLLFNATVKAYLEHYNQ
;
A
#
# COMPACT_ATOMS: atom_id res chain seq x y z
N MET A 1 -20.93 22.22 5.50
CA MET A 1 -21.48 20.86 5.33
C MET A 1 -21.80 20.32 6.71
N THR A 2 -23.00 19.78 6.93
CA THR A 2 -23.36 19.18 8.23
C THR A 2 -22.66 17.81 8.35
N PRO A 3 -21.87 17.55 9.41
CA PRO A 3 -21.21 16.27 9.60
C PRO A 3 -22.21 15.12 9.81
N ILE A 4 -21.91 13.93 9.28
CA ILE A 4 -22.63 12.70 9.65
C ILE A 4 -22.26 12.38 11.09
N GLN A 5 -23.24 12.40 12.00
CA GLN A 5 -22.99 12.27 13.44
C GLN A 5 -22.88 10.82 13.94
N LYS A 6 -23.38 9.86 13.16
CA LYS A 6 -23.37 8.44 13.55
C LYS A 6 -22.09 7.77 13.10
N PRO A 7 -21.52 6.85 13.90
CA PRO A 7 -20.34 6.11 13.51
C PRO A 7 -20.65 5.25 12.28
N ILE A 8 -19.64 5.01 11.43
CA ILE A 8 -19.76 4.19 10.22
C ILE A 8 -20.20 2.74 10.50
N THR A 9 -20.07 2.31 11.76
CA THR A 9 -20.54 1.01 12.25
C THR A 9 -22.06 0.97 12.51
N ASP A 10 -22.77 2.10 12.48
CA ASP A 10 -24.22 2.18 12.68
C ASP A 10 -24.95 2.22 11.33
N TYR A 11 -26.01 1.41 11.18
CA TYR A 11 -26.87 1.42 9.99
C TYR A 11 -27.45 2.80 9.68
N ALA A 12 -27.71 3.61 10.71
CA ALA A 12 -28.24 4.96 10.56
C ALA A 12 -27.27 5.91 9.82
N ALA A 13 -25.97 5.60 9.77
CA ALA A 13 -24.97 6.41 9.07
C ALA A 13 -25.06 6.27 7.55
N PHE A 14 -25.57 5.15 7.02
CA PHE A 14 -25.57 4.87 5.57
C PHE A 14 -26.63 5.67 4.80
N PHE A 15 -27.80 5.92 5.39
CA PHE A 15 -28.83 6.73 4.73
C PHE A 15 -28.35 8.15 4.38
N PRO A 16 -27.89 8.98 5.33
CA PRO A 16 -27.40 10.32 5.00
C PRO A 16 -26.18 10.28 4.08
N MET A 17 -25.31 9.27 4.22
CA MET A 17 -24.18 9.05 3.32
C MET A 17 -24.64 8.80 1.88
N PHE A 18 -25.56 7.86 1.66
CA PHE A 18 -26.08 7.52 0.33
C PHE A 18 -26.81 8.69 -0.33
N TYR A 19 -27.69 9.39 0.41
CA TYR A 19 -28.36 10.57 -0.11
C TYR A 19 -27.35 11.64 -0.53
N LYS A 20 -26.33 11.88 0.29
CA LYS A 20 -25.34 12.93 0.01
C LYS A 20 -24.42 12.55 -1.15
N SER A 21 -23.91 11.33 -1.18
CA SER A 21 -23.07 10.85 -2.28
C SER A 21 -23.84 10.88 -3.61
N ARG A 22 -25.12 10.49 -3.60
CA ARG A 22 -25.99 10.56 -4.79
C ARG A 22 -26.22 11.99 -5.25
N GLU A 23 -26.45 12.92 -4.34
CA GLU A 23 -26.59 14.34 -4.66
C GLU A 23 -25.34 14.88 -5.38
N LEU A 24 -24.16 14.55 -4.88
CA LEU A 24 -22.88 14.93 -5.48
C LEU A 24 -22.65 14.27 -6.84
N ALA A 25 -22.94 12.97 -6.97
CA ALA A 25 -22.85 12.25 -8.24
C ALA A 25 -23.76 12.88 -9.31
N LYS A 26 -24.99 13.26 -8.94
CA LYS A 26 -25.91 13.99 -9.84
C LYS A 26 -25.38 15.35 -10.25
N GLN A 27 -24.80 16.12 -9.32
CA GLN A 27 -24.17 17.41 -9.63
C GLN A 27 -22.99 17.24 -10.61
N ALA A 28 -22.29 16.11 -10.53
CA ALA A 28 -21.22 15.74 -11.46
C ALA A 28 -21.70 15.06 -12.75
N ASN A 29 -23.02 15.01 -13.01
CA ASN A 29 -23.62 14.31 -14.16
C ASN A 29 -23.23 12.82 -14.27
N MET A 30 -23.02 12.15 -13.14
CA MET A 30 -22.70 10.72 -13.11
C MET A 30 -23.98 9.89 -13.05
N ALA A 31 -24.06 8.86 -13.90
CA ALA A 31 -25.20 7.94 -13.92
C ALA A 31 -25.25 7.04 -12.67
N TYR A 32 -24.10 6.73 -12.08
CA TYR A 32 -23.95 5.90 -10.90
C TYR A 32 -23.21 6.66 -9.80
N THR A 33 -23.58 6.35 -8.56
CA THR A 33 -22.92 6.86 -7.35
C THR A 33 -21.92 5.82 -6.87
N HIS A 34 -20.64 6.09 -7.09
CA HIS A 34 -19.56 5.24 -6.60
C HIS A 34 -19.16 5.62 -5.18
N ILE A 35 -19.13 4.64 -4.28
CA ILE A 35 -18.75 4.84 -2.87
C ILE A 35 -17.73 3.78 -2.49
N THR A 36 -16.56 4.21 -2.03
CA THR A 36 -15.51 3.30 -1.52
C THR A 36 -15.65 3.17 0.00
N LEU A 37 -15.71 1.95 0.51
CA LEU A 37 -15.86 1.64 1.93
C LEU A 37 -14.88 0.56 2.35
N ASP A 38 -14.40 0.60 3.59
CA ASP A 38 -13.74 -0.56 4.18
C ASP A 38 -14.68 -1.79 4.16
N VAL A 39 -14.12 -2.99 4.22
CA VAL A 39 -14.90 -4.24 4.10
C VAL A 39 -16.00 -4.33 5.18
N GLY A 40 -15.73 -3.89 6.41
CA GLY A 40 -16.69 -3.95 7.51
C GLY A 40 -17.89 -3.02 7.28
N ALA A 41 -17.64 -1.80 6.80
CA ALA A 41 -18.64 -0.83 6.41
C ALA A 41 -19.38 -1.27 5.14
N ALA A 42 -18.69 -1.86 4.17
CA ALA A 42 -19.27 -2.34 2.93
C ALA A 42 -20.32 -3.43 3.18
N ILE A 43 -20.06 -4.38 4.08
CA ILE A 43 -21.04 -5.42 4.45
C ILE A 43 -22.34 -4.77 4.94
N LYS A 44 -22.25 -3.77 5.81
CA LYS A 44 -23.42 -3.05 6.34
C LYS A 44 -24.12 -2.20 5.27
N ALA A 45 -23.36 -1.55 4.40
CA ALA A 45 -23.89 -0.81 3.25
C ALA A 45 -24.70 -1.74 2.33
N TYR A 46 -24.17 -2.92 2.02
CA TYR A 46 -24.87 -3.93 1.22
C TYR A 46 -26.16 -4.39 1.88
N HIS A 47 -26.18 -4.59 3.20
CA HIS A 47 -27.43 -4.89 3.91
C HIS A 47 -28.49 -3.81 3.71
N VAL A 48 -28.12 -2.52 3.74
CA VAL A 48 -29.05 -1.41 3.49
C VAL A 48 -29.54 -1.40 2.04
N ILE A 49 -28.62 -1.62 1.09
CA ILE A 49 -28.93 -1.65 -0.35
C ILE A 49 -29.86 -2.82 -0.67
N TRP A 50 -29.55 -4.04 -0.21
CA TRP A 50 -30.33 -5.24 -0.52
C TRP A 50 -31.73 -5.20 0.08
N ASN A 51 -31.90 -4.61 1.26
CA ASN A 51 -33.22 -4.42 1.86
C ASN A 51 -34.10 -3.43 1.08
N ASN A 52 -33.52 -2.55 0.27
CA ASN A 52 -34.24 -1.55 -0.52
C ASN A 52 -33.60 -1.38 -1.91
N SER A 53 -33.46 -2.48 -2.65
CA SER A 53 -32.66 -2.52 -3.88
C SER A 53 -33.12 -1.52 -4.96
N GLN A 54 -34.43 -1.30 -5.07
CA GLN A 54 -35.01 -0.32 -6.00
C GLN A 54 -34.66 1.13 -5.62
N ALA A 55 -34.55 1.44 -4.32
CA ALA A 55 -34.23 2.79 -3.86
C ALA A 55 -32.75 3.15 -4.03
N TRP A 56 -31.87 2.14 -4.16
CA TRP A 56 -30.41 2.28 -4.18
C TRP A 56 -29.74 1.63 -5.40
N SER A 57 -30.49 1.43 -6.49
CA SER A 57 -30.02 0.71 -7.68
C SER A 57 -28.89 1.40 -8.46
N ASP A 58 -28.70 2.70 -8.25
CA ASP A 58 -27.65 3.53 -8.85
C ASP A 58 -26.39 3.62 -7.98
N ILE A 59 -26.35 2.97 -6.80
CA ILE A 59 -25.18 2.97 -5.91
C ILE A 59 -24.31 1.75 -6.17
N ILE A 60 -23.01 1.99 -6.38
CA ILE A 60 -21.99 0.96 -6.54
C ILE A 60 -20.99 1.10 -5.39
N ILE A 61 -20.89 0.05 -4.57
CA ILE A 61 -19.93 -0.01 -3.46
C ILE A 61 -18.61 -0.64 -3.95
N HIS A 62 -17.53 0.10 -3.80
CA HIS A 62 -16.17 -0.38 -3.99
C HIS A 62 -15.57 -0.77 -2.64
N LEU A 63 -14.85 -1.89 -2.60
CA LEU A 63 -14.09 -2.27 -1.43
C LEU A 63 -12.80 -1.43 -1.39
N GLY A 64 -12.64 -0.66 -0.31
CA GLY A 64 -11.44 0.09 -0.02
C GLY A 64 -10.31 -0.85 0.40
N ASP A 65 -9.12 -0.56 -0.09
CA ASP A 65 -7.85 -1.24 0.17
C ASP A 65 -7.14 -0.72 1.43
N PHE A 66 -7.74 0.23 2.15
CA PHE A 66 -7.10 0.90 3.29
C PHE A 66 -6.52 -0.07 4.34
N HIS A 67 -7.27 -1.10 4.74
CA HIS A 67 -6.76 -2.10 5.69
C HIS A 67 -5.68 -2.99 5.08
N ALA A 68 -5.76 -3.30 3.79
CA ALA A 68 -4.72 -4.05 3.10
C ALA A 68 -3.41 -3.24 3.05
N MET A 69 -3.51 -1.93 2.80
CA MET A 69 -2.34 -1.04 2.82
C MET A 69 -1.74 -0.87 4.21
N ILE A 70 -2.57 -0.75 5.27
CA ILE A 70 -2.06 -0.73 6.65
C ILE A 70 -1.30 -2.03 6.96
N ALA A 71 -1.86 -3.19 6.60
CA ALA A 71 -1.20 -4.48 6.81
C ALA A 71 0.11 -4.59 6.02
N PHE A 72 0.12 -4.12 4.77
CA PHE A 72 1.34 -4.04 3.96
C PHE A 72 2.41 -3.16 4.62
N PHE A 73 2.05 -1.98 5.14
CA PHE A 73 3.00 -1.13 5.84
C PHE A 73 3.49 -1.71 7.16
N ASP A 74 2.65 -2.43 7.90
CA ASP A 74 3.06 -3.12 9.13
C ASP A 74 4.13 -4.18 8.83
N VAL A 75 3.90 -5.02 7.82
CA VAL A 75 4.88 -6.01 7.34
C VAL A 75 6.15 -5.32 6.83
N SER A 76 6.02 -4.23 6.07
CA SER A 76 7.16 -3.47 5.57
C SER A 76 7.99 -2.89 6.71
N GLY A 77 7.34 -2.35 7.74
CA GLY A 77 7.96 -1.87 8.96
C GLY A 77 8.71 -2.96 9.73
N CYS A 78 8.18 -4.19 9.77
CA CYS A 78 8.89 -5.35 10.31
C CYS A 78 10.14 -5.71 9.48
N LEU A 79 10.03 -5.71 8.15
CA LEU A 79 11.15 -6.05 7.25
C LEU A 79 12.32 -5.07 7.37
N VAL A 80 12.04 -3.78 7.55
CA VAL A 80 13.07 -2.74 7.73
C VAL A 80 13.44 -2.51 9.20
N SER A 81 12.90 -3.30 10.12
CA SER A 81 13.22 -3.18 11.53
C SER A 81 14.67 -3.61 11.76
N GLY A 82 15.49 -2.71 12.33
CA GLY A 82 16.90 -2.96 12.59
C GLY A 82 17.83 -2.69 11.41
N SER A 83 17.33 -2.30 10.24
CA SER A 83 18.17 -1.97 9.06
C SER A 83 18.79 -0.57 9.08
N GLY A 84 18.55 0.21 10.14
CA GLY A 84 18.88 1.64 10.19
C GLY A 84 17.86 2.55 9.50
N PHE A 85 16.78 2.00 8.92
CA PHE A 85 15.69 2.77 8.28
C PHE A 85 15.17 3.91 9.17
N LYS A 86 14.90 3.61 10.46
CA LYS A 86 14.42 4.60 11.43
C LYS A 86 15.41 5.74 11.62
N ASP A 87 16.69 5.42 11.71
CA ASP A 87 17.75 6.37 11.95
C ASP A 87 17.95 7.29 10.75
N ILE A 88 17.90 6.73 9.53
CA ILE A 88 17.97 7.49 8.28
C ILE A 88 16.79 8.47 8.18
N LEU A 89 15.58 8.01 8.45
CA LEU A 89 14.39 8.88 8.41
C LEU A 89 14.41 9.98 9.48
N PHE A 90 14.97 9.68 10.65
CA PHE A 90 15.12 10.67 11.72
C PHE A 90 16.20 11.71 11.36
N GLN A 91 17.38 11.26 10.93
CA GLN A 91 18.53 12.10 10.60
C GLN A 91 18.30 12.97 9.36
N SER A 92 17.50 12.48 8.40
CA SER A 92 17.06 13.25 7.22
C SER A 92 16.01 14.31 7.53
N GLY A 93 15.49 14.36 8.77
CA GLY A 93 14.45 15.31 9.16
C GLY A 93 13.06 15.01 8.58
N LEU A 94 12.90 13.84 7.94
CA LEU A 94 11.64 13.40 7.34
C LEU A 94 10.61 12.94 8.39
N CYS A 95 11.09 12.53 9.57
CA CYS A 95 10.26 11.96 10.63
C CYS A 95 10.77 12.38 12.01
N SER A 96 9.88 12.70 12.95
CA SER A 96 10.24 12.86 14.36
C SER A 96 10.26 11.50 15.07
N SER A 97 11.04 11.38 16.14
CA SER A 97 11.15 10.17 16.96
C SER A 97 9.78 9.64 17.41
N GLU A 98 8.86 10.54 17.74
CA GLU A 98 7.49 10.22 18.16
C GLU A 98 6.64 9.58 17.05
N SER A 99 6.88 9.98 15.79
CA SER A 99 6.09 9.49 14.65
C SER A 99 6.62 8.18 14.06
N ILE A 100 7.83 7.73 14.43
CA ILE A 100 8.45 6.50 13.92
C ILE A 100 7.64 5.25 14.31
N ALA A 101 7.09 5.19 15.52
CA ALA A 101 6.30 4.03 15.95
C ALA A 101 5.02 3.86 15.13
N GLY A 102 4.34 4.96 14.80
CA GLY A 102 3.15 4.93 13.95
C GLY A 102 3.46 4.71 12.48
N LEU A 103 4.68 5.04 12.04
CA LEU A 103 5.21 4.67 10.73
C LEU A 103 5.32 3.15 10.62
N LEU A 104 6.15 2.55 11.45
CA LEU A 104 6.47 1.12 11.38
C LEU A 104 5.27 0.19 11.57
N SER A 105 4.23 0.66 12.27
CA SER A 105 2.99 -0.09 12.48
C SER A 105 1.94 0.12 11.39
N GLY A 106 2.25 0.86 10.32
CA GLY A 106 1.29 1.19 9.27
C GLY A 106 0.22 2.23 9.65
N LYS A 107 0.07 2.56 10.94
CA LYS A 107 -1.01 3.41 11.47
C LYS A 107 -0.99 4.84 10.96
N HIS A 108 0.17 5.35 10.56
CA HIS A 108 0.30 6.66 9.93
C HIS A 108 0.30 6.55 8.40
N TYR A 109 -0.72 5.90 7.83
CA TYR A 109 -0.85 5.59 6.40
C TYR A 109 -0.35 6.69 5.44
N ASN A 110 -0.88 7.92 5.55
CA ASN A 110 -0.50 9.03 4.66
C ASN A 110 1.00 9.35 4.72
N ARG A 111 1.62 9.23 5.90
CA ARG A 111 3.04 9.48 6.11
C ARG A 111 3.88 8.24 5.74
N ASN A 112 3.35 7.04 5.96
CA ASN A 112 3.99 5.79 5.58
C ASN A 112 4.26 5.73 4.09
N TRP A 113 3.23 5.98 3.28
CA TRP A 113 3.37 5.97 1.82
C TRP A 113 4.51 6.87 1.36
N LEU A 114 4.46 8.15 1.74
CA LEU A 114 5.45 9.14 1.34
C LEU A 114 6.87 8.78 1.79
N LEU A 115 7.04 8.28 3.01
CA LEU A 115 8.36 7.98 3.56
C LEU A 115 8.97 6.71 2.98
N HIS A 116 8.15 5.68 2.74
CA HIS A 116 8.63 4.49 2.05
C HIS A 116 9.00 4.78 0.59
N GLU A 117 8.25 5.64 -0.09
CA GLU A 117 8.57 6.10 -1.44
C GLU A 117 9.87 6.91 -1.47
N ALA A 118 10.00 7.92 -0.60
CA ALA A 118 11.22 8.73 -0.51
C ALA A 118 12.46 7.91 -0.13
N PHE A 119 12.31 6.94 0.78
CA PHE A 119 13.40 6.06 1.16
C PHE A 119 13.82 5.12 0.02
N SER A 120 12.84 4.55 -0.70
CA SER A 120 13.11 3.66 -1.84
C SER A 120 13.83 4.42 -2.95
N GLU A 121 13.39 5.62 -3.27
CA GLU A 121 14.02 6.50 -4.28
C GLU A 121 15.46 6.87 -3.89
N ALA A 122 15.70 7.22 -2.63
CA ALA A 122 17.03 7.53 -2.14
C ALA A 122 17.96 6.31 -2.20
N LEU A 123 17.46 5.11 -1.88
CA LEU A 123 18.22 3.87 -2.04
C LEU A 123 18.51 3.58 -3.51
N GLU A 124 17.54 3.72 -4.40
CA GLU A 124 17.70 3.52 -5.84
C GLU A 124 18.81 4.41 -6.40
N ARG A 125 18.82 5.71 -6.04
CA ARG A 125 19.92 6.62 -6.44
C ARG A 125 21.28 6.16 -5.93
N LEU A 126 21.37 5.72 -4.67
CA LEU A 126 22.62 5.22 -4.10
C LEU A 126 23.08 3.93 -4.80
N PHE A 127 22.14 3.04 -5.12
CA PHE A 127 22.43 1.84 -5.91
C PHE A 127 22.91 2.21 -7.31
N GLU A 128 22.27 3.17 -7.96
CA GLU A 128 22.67 3.68 -9.26
C GLU A 128 24.09 4.25 -9.23
N GLU A 129 24.38 5.16 -8.30
CA GLU A 129 25.72 5.76 -8.15
C GLU A 129 26.81 4.71 -7.91
N GLN A 130 26.51 3.68 -7.10
CA GLN A 130 27.46 2.63 -6.75
C GLN A 130 27.69 1.64 -7.91
N TYR A 131 26.64 1.23 -8.62
CA TYR A 131 26.68 0.08 -9.53
C TYR A 131 26.60 0.43 -11.02
N ILE A 132 26.06 1.59 -11.43
CA ILE A 132 26.06 2.02 -12.85
C ILE A 132 27.46 1.97 -13.47
N PRO A 133 28.55 2.40 -12.78
CA PRO A 133 29.90 2.30 -13.32
C PRO A 133 30.38 0.85 -13.54
N GLU A 134 29.77 -0.13 -12.87
CA GLU A 134 30.11 -1.55 -12.99
C GLU A 134 29.28 -2.28 -14.05
N VAL A 135 28.10 -1.75 -14.41
CA VAL A 135 27.21 -2.34 -15.43
C VAL A 135 27.94 -2.63 -16.75
N PRO A 136 28.73 -1.71 -17.34
CA PRO A 136 29.47 -2.01 -18.56
C PRO A 136 30.45 -3.19 -18.40
N LYS A 137 31.08 -3.32 -17.23
CA LYS A 137 32.02 -4.43 -16.93
C LYS A 137 31.29 -5.76 -16.75
N MET A 138 30.11 -5.74 -16.12
CA MET A 138 29.27 -6.93 -15.97
C MET A 138 28.69 -7.39 -17.31
N LEU A 139 28.26 -6.47 -18.17
CA LEU A 139 27.76 -6.79 -19.51
C LEU A 139 28.86 -7.36 -20.42
N VAL A 140 30.09 -6.82 -20.35
CA VAL A 140 31.24 -7.39 -21.08
C VAL A 140 31.55 -8.80 -20.58
N LYS A 141 31.62 -9.01 -19.26
CA LYS A 141 31.80 -10.37 -18.69
C LYS A 141 30.67 -11.33 -19.09
N PHE A 142 29.43 -10.86 -19.15
CA PHE A 142 28.28 -11.66 -19.56
C PHE A 142 28.35 -12.02 -21.06
N ALA A 143 28.76 -11.08 -21.91
CA ALA A 143 28.93 -11.31 -23.35
C ALA A 143 30.14 -12.23 -23.67
N GLU A 144 31.18 -12.20 -22.84
CA GLU A 144 32.36 -13.08 -22.94
C GLU A 144 32.13 -14.47 -22.30
N SER A 145 31.09 -14.61 -21.47
CA SER A 145 30.69 -15.89 -20.94
C SER A 145 30.07 -16.73 -22.06
N PRO A 146 30.39 -18.04 -22.17
CA PRO A 146 29.66 -18.91 -23.10
C PRO A 146 28.17 -18.79 -22.79
N PRO A 147 27.27 -18.81 -23.80
CA PRO A 147 25.84 -18.66 -23.56
C PRO A 147 25.40 -19.74 -22.58
N GLY A 148 25.24 -19.33 -21.32
CA GLY A 148 24.69 -20.18 -20.28
C GLY A 148 23.24 -20.41 -20.64
N THR A 149 22.80 -21.67 -20.62
CA THR A 149 21.38 -21.96 -20.46
C THR A 149 20.99 -21.33 -19.12
N VAL A 150 20.45 -20.11 -19.16
CA VAL A 150 19.90 -19.46 -17.98
C VAL A 150 18.67 -20.28 -17.62
N ASP A 151 18.81 -21.11 -16.58
CA ASP A 151 17.67 -21.77 -15.98
C ASP A 151 16.85 -20.70 -15.25
N VAL A 152 15.80 -20.25 -15.93
CA VAL A 152 14.91 -19.18 -15.44
C VAL A 152 14.22 -19.59 -14.14
N GLU A 153 14.05 -20.90 -13.90
CA GLU A 153 13.47 -21.39 -12.64
C GLU A 153 14.45 -21.21 -11.48
N ASP A 154 15.75 -21.42 -11.70
CA ASP A 154 16.80 -21.26 -10.68
C ASP A 154 16.97 -19.78 -10.26
N LEU A 155 16.84 -18.86 -11.23
CA LEU A 155 16.94 -17.43 -10.99
C LEU A 155 15.73 -16.86 -10.21
N LEU A 156 14.53 -17.37 -10.51
CA LEU A 156 13.28 -16.91 -9.88
C LEU A 156 13.04 -17.56 -8.52
N PHE A 157 13.45 -18.82 -8.32
CA PHE A 157 13.15 -19.56 -7.09
C PHE A 157 14.33 -19.79 -6.15
N ASN A 158 15.56 -19.97 -6.64
CA ASN A 158 16.66 -20.42 -5.77
C ASN A 158 17.59 -19.31 -5.28
N ALA A 159 17.84 -18.24 -6.04
CA ALA A 159 18.77 -17.20 -5.63
C ALA A 159 18.32 -16.46 -4.35
N THR A 160 17.02 -16.18 -4.23
CA THR A 160 16.48 -15.40 -3.11
C THR A 160 16.05 -16.29 -1.93
N VAL A 161 15.46 -17.46 -2.20
CA VAL A 161 14.92 -18.34 -1.15
C VAL A 161 16.04 -19.12 -0.44
N LYS A 162 17.08 -19.56 -1.16
CA LYS A 162 18.17 -20.33 -0.56
C LYS A 162 19.05 -19.46 0.35
N ALA A 163 19.37 -18.23 -0.08
CA ALA A 163 20.09 -17.26 0.76
C ALA A 163 19.27 -16.87 2.02
N TYR A 164 17.95 -16.77 1.89
CA TYR A 164 17.05 -16.51 3.02
C TYR A 164 16.98 -17.68 4.01
N LEU A 165 16.93 -18.92 3.52
CA LEU A 165 16.89 -20.14 4.34
C LEU A 165 18.24 -20.46 5.01
N GLU A 166 19.36 -20.15 4.36
CA GLU A 166 20.71 -20.33 4.94
C GLU A 166 21.01 -19.33 6.07
N HIS A 167 20.42 -18.12 6.00
CA HIS A 167 20.57 -17.10 7.03
C HIS A 167 19.78 -17.40 8.33
N TYR A 168 18.63 -18.08 8.22
CA TYR A 168 17.72 -18.33 9.35
C TYR A 168 17.83 -19.73 9.98
N ASN A 169 18.57 -20.66 9.38
CA ASN A 169 18.80 -22.01 9.90
C ASN A 169 20.19 -22.19 10.56
N GLN A 170 20.84 -21.10 10.98
CA GLN A 170 22.01 -21.10 11.88
C GLN A 170 21.60 -20.56 13.26
#